data_AF-I1MFZ7-F1
#
_entry.id   AF-I1MFZ7-F1
#
_cell.length_a   1.000
_cell.length_b   1.000
_cell.length_c   1.000
_cell.angle_alpha   90.00
_cell.angle_beta   90.00
_cell.angle_gamma   90.00
#
_symmetry.space_group_name_H-M   'P 1'
#
loop_
_entity.id
_entity.type
_entity.pdbx_description
1 polymer ?
#
loop_
_entity_poly.entity_id
_entity_poly.type
_entity_poly.pdbx_seq_one_letter_code
_entity_poly.pdbx_strand_id
1 'polypeptide(L)'
;MEVLSKFLVGPLHSITSKCMVLLVTVLILRALLFPSFPGFDGIEWGNLVCIRTPLLNSDFGIQQDKFLEVPQLVWGLNNQKIAFARACLTARMLNRTLLMPSLSASLFYKEIDLLQPISFDKVFQFEKFNALCRGFVRLGCYSDVLNRTEVLKMEKGSGRRWTVERDLAQLKEHSKGSFDDYEVIRIVGKNPFLWHDHWPVKDYARVFECLDLTEEIAKEADRIVSRIRAVGREVTGNTEAVEVENNIITSDGSSFQPLPFVAVHMRIEIDWMIHCKNLEQRLNTNQICSGKKEIVERVGNIAGLKTPVVVYLAVADKLLNNSSSILDDWEEGFLPFEKKRLGVDGIYKKYPYLIQSAIDYEVCLRADIFVGNSFSTFSSLIALERTQKMIRINVTNMCGENVRWPSYAYNIPGESNGPMRWVTNMSESSLQAISYGTNHISC
;
A
#
# COMPACT_ATOMS: atom_id res chain seq x y z
N MET A 1 -14.81 -9.93 49.81
CA MET A 1 -16.10 -9.48 49.23
C MET A 1 -16.98 -8.70 50.21
N GLU A 2 -16.82 -8.85 51.54
CA GLU A 2 -17.59 -8.06 52.53
C GLU A 2 -17.22 -6.57 52.64
N VAL A 3 -16.01 -6.17 52.24
CA VAL A 3 -15.56 -4.76 52.36
C VAL A 3 -16.11 -3.89 51.21
N LEU A 4 -16.38 -4.47 50.05
CA LEU A 4 -16.93 -3.78 48.87
C LEU A 4 -18.46 -3.61 48.94
N SER A 5 -19.18 -4.52 49.61
CA SER A 5 -20.63 -4.40 49.77
C SER A 5 -21.02 -3.25 50.71
N LYS A 6 -20.16 -2.87 51.66
CA LYS A 6 -20.42 -1.75 52.58
C LYS A 6 -20.27 -0.37 51.92
N PHE A 7 -19.56 -0.25 50.80
CA PHE A 7 -19.39 1.02 50.09
C PHE A 7 -20.52 1.35 49.10
N LEU A 8 -21.30 0.34 48.68
CA LEU A 8 -22.32 0.50 47.63
C LEU A 8 -23.76 0.65 48.15
N VAL A 9 -23.98 0.53 49.46
CA VAL A 9 -25.35 0.47 50.06
C VAL A 9 -25.68 1.73 50.90
N GLY A 10 -24.81 2.72 50.95
CA GLY A 10 -25.12 4.02 51.57
C GLY A 10 -25.92 4.93 50.64
N PRO A 11 -26.99 5.62 51.10
CA PRO A 11 -27.79 6.48 50.24
C PRO A 11 -26.96 7.71 49.83
N LEU A 12 -26.50 7.74 48.57
CA LEU A 12 -25.84 8.89 47.95
C LEU A 12 -26.82 10.06 47.77
N HIS A 13 -27.07 10.82 48.85
CA HIS A 13 -28.01 11.94 48.88
C HIS A 13 -27.45 13.29 48.40
N SER A 14 -26.17 13.38 48.06
CA SER A 14 -25.54 14.62 47.58
C SER A 14 -25.15 14.56 46.10
N ILE A 15 -25.40 15.64 45.35
CA ILE A 15 -24.95 15.84 43.97
C ILE A 15 -23.43 15.65 43.85
N THR A 16 -22.64 16.12 44.83
CA THR A 16 -21.18 15.95 44.82
C THR A 16 -20.78 14.48 44.87
N SER A 17 -21.50 13.66 45.63
CA SER A 17 -21.23 12.23 45.75
C SER A 17 -21.54 11.49 44.44
N LYS A 18 -22.65 11.84 43.76
CA LYS A 18 -23.01 11.29 42.44
C LYS A 18 -21.96 11.64 41.37
N CYS A 19 -21.47 12.87 41.35
CA CYS A 19 -20.40 13.28 40.44
C CYS A 19 -19.11 12.52 40.71
N MET A 20 -18.73 12.32 41.97
CA MET A 20 -17.53 11.55 42.32
C MET A 20 -17.63 10.09 41.88
N VAL A 21 -18.79 9.43 42.07
CA VAL A 21 -19.00 8.06 41.59
C VAL A 21 -18.93 7.98 40.07
N LEU A 22 -19.55 8.92 39.35
CA LEU A 22 -19.45 9.00 37.89
C LEU A 22 -17.99 9.18 37.42
N LEU A 23 -17.24 10.07 38.06
CA LEU A 23 -15.85 10.37 37.70
C LEU A 23 -14.95 9.16 37.95
N VAL A 24 -15.12 8.46 39.09
CA VAL A 24 -14.43 7.20 39.38
C VAL A 24 -14.81 6.11 38.38
N THR A 25 -16.09 6.01 38.00
CA THR A 25 -16.56 5.01 37.03
C THR A 25 -15.98 5.27 35.64
N VAL A 26 -15.91 6.54 35.20
CA VAL A 26 -15.27 6.94 33.94
C VAL A 26 -13.77 6.68 33.97
N LEU A 27 -13.09 6.93 35.09
CA LEU A 27 -11.66 6.62 35.23
C LEU A 27 -11.39 5.11 35.19
N ILE A 28 -12.21 4.31 35.85
CA ILE A 28 -12.11 2.84 35.80
C ILE A 28 -12.39 2.34 34.38
N LEU A 29 -13.44 2.82 33.72
CA LEU A 29 -13.72 2.50 32.32
C LEU A 29 -12.57 2.91 31.40
N ARG A 30 -11.96 4.08 31.62
CA ARG A 30 -10.82 4.55 30.83
C ARG A 30 -9.59 3.67 31.06
N ALA A 31 -9.31 3.27 32.31
CA ALA A 31 -8.19 2.38 32.63
C ALA A 31 -8.39 0.96 32.06
N LEU A 32 -9.63 0.45 32.07
CA LEU A 32 -9.97 -0.87 31.53
C LEU A 32 -10.04 -0.89 30.00
N LEU A 33 -10.47 0.20 29.36
CA LEU A 33 -10.62 0.28 27.90
C LEU A 33 -9.37 0.83 27.20
N PHE A 34 -8.46 1.50 27.93
CA PHE A 34 -7.21 2.04 27.40
C PHE A 34 -6.05 1.79 28.38
N PRO A 35 -5.42 0.60 28.36
CA PRO A 35 -4.19 0.39 29.09
C PRO A 35 -3.12 1.30 28.48
N SER A 36 -2.80 2.37 29.22
CA SER A 36 -1.67 3.24 28.89
C SER A 36 -0.39 2.45 29.12
N PHE A 37 0.38 2.18 28.08
CA PHE A 37 1.71 1.57 28.18
C PHE A 37 2.75 2.63 28.61
N PRO A 38 3.55 2.37 29.65
CA PRO A 38 4.90 2.92 29.77
C PRO A 38 5.95 1.79 29.74
N GLY A 39 7.11 2.12 29.18
CA GLY A 39 8.13 1.16 28.74
C GLY A 39 8.83 0.38 29.85
N PHE A 40 9.41 -0.74 29.43
CA PHE A 40 10.55 -1.36 30.09
C PHE A 40 11.42 -2.09 29.07
N ASP A 41 12.73 -1.96 29.29
CA ASP A 41 13.85 -2.40 28.46
C ASP A 41 13.85 -3.90 28.12
N GLY A 42 14.33 -4.17 26.90
CA GLY A 42 15.19 -5.30 26.55
C GLY A 42 14.77 -6.71 26.96
N ILE A 43 14.12 -7.43 26.04
CA ILE A 43 14.38 -8.85 25.71
C ILE A 43 13.80 -9.10 24.31
N GLU A 44 14.63 -9.63 23.40
CA GLU A 44 14.23 -10.11 22.08
C GLU A 44 13.14 -11.20 22.21
N TRP A 45 11.92 -10.92 21.77
CA TRP A 45 10.91 -11.96 21.57
C TRP A 45 10.08 -11.68 20.32
N GLY A 46 10.33 -12.46 19.27
CA GLY A 46 9.67 -12.41 17.96
C GLY A 46 8.21 -12.89 17.93
N ASN A 47 7.41 -12.63 18.96
CA ASN A 47 5.99 -12.98 19.03
C ASN A 47 5.17 -11.79 19.55
N LEU A 48 4.73 -10.90 18.66
CA LEU A 48 3.83 -9.82 19.04
C LEU A 48 2.42 -10.38 19.27
N VAL A 49 1.96 -10.19 20.51
CA VAL A 49 0.64 -10.55 21.02
C VAL A 49 -0.40 -9.59 20.44
N CYS A 50 -1.32 -10.12 19.64
CA CYS A 50 -2.53 -9.41 19.23
C CYS A 50 -3.42 -9.21 20.46
N ILE A 51 -3.61 -7.95 20.87
CA ILE A 51 -4.45 -7.59 22.01
C ILE A 51 -5.91 -7.76 21.58
N ARG A 52 -6.63 -8.64 22.29
CA ARG A 52 -8.02 -8.98 22.01
C ARG A 52 -8.94 -7.77 22.26
N THR A 53 -9.40 -7.11 21.20
CA THR A 53 -10.48 -6.10 21.28
C THR A 53 -11.84 -6.80 21.23
N PRO A 54 -12.73 -6.63 22.23
CA PRO A 54 -14.05 -7.25 22.20
C PRO A 54 -14.96 -6.44 21.26
N LEU A 55 -15.14 -6.89 20.01
CA LEU A 55 -16.08 -6.26 19.06
C LEU A 55 -17.43 -6.99 19.01
N LEU A 56 -18.48 -6.24 19.38
CA LEU A 56 -19.89 -6.62 19.25
C LEU A 56 -20.35 -6.80 17.79
N ASN A 57 -20.86 -8.00 17.50
CA ASN A 57 -21.96 -8.40 16.61
C ASN A 57 -22.43 -7.43 15.48
N SER A 58 -21.99 -7.67 14.24
CA SER A 58 -22.75 -8.31 13.14
C SER A 58 -22.04 -8.03 11.81
N ASP A 59 -21.08 -8.88 11.43
CA ASP A 59 -20.59 -8.91 10.04
C ASP A 59 -21.54 -9.81 9.27
N PHE A 60 -22.42 -9.23 8.44
CA PHE A 60 -23.37 -10.02 7.66
C PHE A 60 -22.59 -10.96 6.72
N GLY A 61 -22.76 -12.27 6.91
CA GLY A 61 -22.08 -13.32 6.15
C GLY A 61 -20.92 -13.95 6.92
N ILE A 62 -19.82 -13.21 7.08
CA ILE A 62 -18.51 -13.78 7.48
C ILE A 62 -18.57 -14.38 8.90
N GLN A 63 -18.31 -15.68 9.00
CA GLN A 63 -18.24 -16.39 10.26
C GLN A 63 -16.99 -15.96 11.06
N GLN A 64 -17.20 -15.64 12.34
CA GLN A 64 -16.13 -15.18 13.23
C GLN A 64 -15.33 -16.32 13.86
N ASP A 65 -15.89 -17.53 13.85
CA ASP A 65 -15.33 -18.76 14.41
C ASP A 65 -14.83 -19.73 13.33
N LYS A 66 -14.79 -19.28 12.07
CA LYS A 66 -14.27 -20.06 10.94
C LYS A 66 -13.19 -19.27 10.23
N PHE A 67 -12.10 -19.95 9.92
CA PHE A 67 -10.86 -19.32 9.51
C PHE A 67 -10.31 -19.89 8.20
N LEU A 68 -9.68 -19.03 7.42
CA LEU A 68 -8.82 -19.39 6.30
C LEU A 68 -7.37 -19.06 6.66
N GLU A 69 -6.48 -20.04 6.59
CA GLU A 69 -5.04 -19.86 6.74
C GLU A 69 -4.37 -19.93 5.38
N VAL A 70 -3.48 -18.99 5.08
CA VAL A 70 -2.70 -18.96 3.83
C VAL A 70 -1.19 -19.02 4.12
N PRO A 71 -0.38 -19.54 3.18
CA PRO A 71 1.07 -19.46 3.28
C PRO A 71 1.56 -18.02 3.40
N GLN A 72 2.80 -17.85 3.88
CA GLN A 72 3.48 -16.56 3.90
C GLN A 72 3.40 -15.87 2.53
N LEU A 73 3.03 -14.60 2.53
CA LEU A 73 3.01 -13.76 1.35
C LEU A 73 4.45 -13.33 1.03
N VAL A 74 4.90 -13.60 -0.20
CA VAL A 74 6.29 -13.36 -0.62
C VAL A 74 6.35 -12.44 -1.83
N TRP A 75 7.57 -12.08 -2.26
CA TRP A 75 7.90 -11.13 -3.36
C TRP A 75 7.97 -9.67 -2.89
N GLY A 76 8.00 -8.71 -3.82
CA GLY A 76 7.93 -7.29 -3.48
C GLY A 76 6.59 -6.90 -2.85
N LEU A 77 6.58 -5.76 -2.14
CA LEU A 77 5.42 -5.25 -1.39
C LEU A 77 4.11 -5.30 -2.18
N ASN A 78 4.10 -4.81 -3.42
CA ASN A 78 2.88 -4.68 -4.21
C ASN A 78 2.33 -6.05 -4.67
N ASN A 79 3.20 -7.02 -4.91
CA ASN A 79 2.77 -8.40 -5.15
C ASN A 79 2.20 -9.03 -3.87
N GLN A 80 2.78 -8.71 -2.71
CA GLN A 80 2.20 -9.12 -1.41
C GLN A 80 0.85 -8.45 -1.14
N LYS A 81 0.65 -7.17 -1.50
CA LYS A 81 -0.67 -6.49 -1.45
C LYS A 81 -1.69 -7.24 -2.30
N ILE A 82 -1.36 -7.57 -3.55
CA ILE A 82 -2.25 -8.34 -4.43
C ILE A 82 -2.56 -9.72 -3.83
N ALA A 83 -1.54 -10.46 -3.40
CA ALA A 83 -1.71 -11.77 -2.78
C ALA A 83 -2.59 -11.70 -1.52
N PHE A 84 -2.41 -10.66 -0.71
CA PHE A 84 -3.25 -10.39 0.46
C PHE A 84 -4.71 -10.08 0.07
N ALA A 85 -4.92 -9.28 -0.96
CA ALA A 85 -6.28 -8.97 -1.42
C ALA A 85 -6.96 -10.20 -2.01
N ARG A 86 -6.23 -11.04 -2.76
CA ARG A 86 -6.71 -12.36 -3.17
C ARG A 86 -7.08 -13.19 -1.94
N ALA A 87 -6.19 -13.30 -0.94
CA ALA A 87 -6.40 -13.96 0.36
C ALA A 87 -7.73 -13.56 1.01
N CYS A 88 -7.96 -12.26 1.16
CA CYS A 88 -9.17 -11.71 1.75
C CYS A 88 -10.43 -12.06 0.96
N LEU A 89 -10.37 -11.95 -0.37
CA LEU A 89 -11.54 -12.19 -1.22
C LEU A 89 -11.90 -13.67 -1.33
N THR A 90 -10.92 -14.58 -1.25
CA THR A 90 -11.20 -16.02 -1.08
C THR A 90 -11.78 -16.32 0.29
N ALA A 91 -11.23 -15.75 1.37
CA ALA A 91 -11.79 -15.94 2.71
C ALA A 91 -13.26 -15.51 2.75
N ARG A 92 -13.57 -14.35 2.16
CA ARG A 92 -14.95 -13.86 1.98
C ARG A 92 -15.81 -14.82 1.16
N MET A 93 -15.31 -15.32 0.02
CA MET A 93 -16.04 -16.30 -0.80
C MET A 93 -16.35 -17.60 -0.03
N LEU A 94 -15.46 -18.02 0.85
CA LEU A 94 -15.60 -19.19 1.71
C LEU A 94 -16.31 -18.88 3.04
N ASN A 95 -16.83 -17.66 3.21
CA ASN A 95 -17.52 -17.18 4.39
C ASN A 95 -16.70 -17.26 5.70
N ARG A 96 -15.40 -16.99 5.62
CA ARG A 96 -14.41 -17.17 6.68
C ARG A 96 -13.63 -15.89 6.96
N THR A 97 -13.15 -15.79 8.20
CA THR A 97 -12.15 -14.80 8.60
C THR A 97 -10.76 -15.23 8.09
N LEU A 98 -10.00 -14.34 7.46
CA LEU A 98 -8.62 -14.66 7.07
C LEU A 98 -7.72 -14.56 8.31
N LEU A 99 -6.98 -15.62 8.65
CA LEU A 99 -5.94 -15.51 9.69
C LEU A 99 -4.82 -14.61 9.18
N MET A 100 -4.41 -13.68 10.04
CA MET A 100 -3.41 -12.67 9.73
C MET A 100 -2.17 -13.32 9.10
N PRO A 101 -1.89 -13.07 7.81
CA PRO A 101 -0.79 -13.75 7.14
C PRO A 101 0.55 -13.14 7.53
N SER A 102 1.61 -13.95 7.50
CA SER A 102 2.97 -13.42 7.53
C SER A 102 3.32 -12.83 6.18
N LEU A 103 3.98 -11.68 6.19
CA LEU A 103 4.61 -11.06 5.02
C LEU A 103 6.07 -11.52 4.91
N SER A 104 6.76 -11.16 3.83
CA SER A 104 8.19 -11.40 3.65
C SER A 104 8.96 -10.09 3.50
N ALA A 105 10.02 -9.92 4.30
CA ALA A 105 10.96 -8.81 4.18
C ALA A 105 11.96 -9.01 3.02
N SER A 106 12.09 -10.24 2.50
CA SER A 106 13.03 -10.62 1.46
C SER A 106 12.49 -10.32 0.05
N LEU A 107 13.32 -9.72 -0.81
CA LEU A 107 13.01 -9.55 -2.23
C LEU A 107 13.12 -10.87 -3.01
N PHE A 108 14.03 -11.75 -2.58
CA PHE A 108 14.24 -13.05 -3.21
C PHE A 108 13.18 -14.04 -2.76
N TYR A 109 12.51 -14.65 -3.74
CA TYR A 109 11.40 -15.59 -3.50
C TYR A 109 11.71 -17.04 -3.87
N LYS A 110 12.79 -17.26 -4.64
CA LYS A 110 13.16 -18.60 -5.12
C LYS A 110 13.84 -19.43 -4.04
N GLU A 111 14.50 -18.76 -3.10
CA GLU A 111 15.22 -19.38 -1.98
C GLU A 111 14.32 -19.29 -0.76
N ILE A 112 13.39 -20.25 -0.64
CA ILE A 112 12.37 -20.29 0.42
C ILE A 112 13.03 -20.23 1.81
N ASP A 113 14.20 -20.85 1.96
CA ASP A 113 14.97 -20.88 3.21
C ASP A 113 15.55 -19.52 3.62
N LEU A 114 15.58 -18.54 2.71
CA LEU A 114 16.02 -17.16 2.97
C LEU A 114 14.86 -16.17 3.13
N LEU A 115 13.62 -16.67 3.17
CA LEU A 115 12.46 -15.82 3.42
C LEU A 115 12.50 -15.35 4.87
N GLN A 116 12.57 -14.02 5.05
CA GLN A 116 12.52 -13.40 6.36
C GLN A 116 11.08 -13.01 6.68
N PRO A 117 10.38 -13.73 7.58
CA PRO A 117 9.03 -13.37 7.95
C PRO A 117 8.99 -12.01 8.64
N ILE A 118 8.00 -11.22 8.28
CA ILE A 118 7.62 -10.00 8.98
C ILE A 118 6.12 -10.04 9.23
N SER A 119 5.70 -9.75 10.44
CA SER A 119 4.28 -9.78 10.79
C SER A 119 3.52 -8.66 10.08
N PHE A 120 2.26 -8.92 9.76
CA PHE A 120 1.40 -7.95 9.06
C PHE A 120 1.33 -6.61 9.79
N ASP A 121 1.20 -6.65 11.12
CA ASP A 121 1.09 -5.49 12.02
C ASP A 121 2.36 -4.63 12.12
N LYS A 122 3.50 -5.10 11.59
CA LYS A 122 4.71 -4.28 11.42
C LYS A 122 4.65 -3.38 10.20
N VAL A 123 3.79 -3.69 9.22
CA VAL A 123 3.68 -2.95 7.97
C VAL A 123 2.34 -2.22 7.86
N PHE A 124 1.25 -2.89 8.26
CA PHE A 124 -0.11 -2.37 8.16
C PHE A 124 -0.84 -2.39 9.51
N GLN A 125 -1.75 -1.45 9.73
CA GLN A 125 -2.52 -1.37 10.98
C GLN A 125 -3.66 -2.40 10.99
N PHE A 126 -3.48 -3.49 11.75
CA PHE A 126 -4.47 -4.58 11.87
C PHE A 126 -5.87 -4.10 12.28
N GLU A 127 -5.99 -3.37 13.40
CA GLU A 127 -7.29 -2.90 13.90
C GLU A 127 -7.96 -1.93 12.92
N LYS A 128 -7.17 -1.03 12.33
CA LYS A 128 -7.68 -0.06 11.36
C LYS A 128 -8.12 -0.74 10.06
N PHE A 129 -7.42 -1.79 9.63
CA PHE A 129 -7.86 -2.60 8.49
C PHE A 129 -9.26 -3.19 8.75
N ASN A 130 -9.44 -3.86 9.88
CA ASN A 130 -10.74 -4.45 10.24
C ASN A 130 -11.83 -3.39 10.40
N ALA A 131 -11.51 -2.21 10.95
CA ALA A 131 -12.46 -1.10 11.04
C ALA A 131 -12.86 -0.56 9.66
N LEU A 132 -11.90 -0.34 8.76
CA LEU A 132 -12.13 0.20 7.42
C LEU A 132 -12.86 -0.78 6.51
N CYS A 133 -12.62 -2.09 6.66
CA CYS A 133 -13.19 -3.16 5.82
C CYS A 133 -14.35 -3.92 6.47
N ARG A 134 -14.88 -3.42 7.60
CA ARG A 134 -16.02 -4.01 8.31
C ARG A 134 -17.17 -4.36 7.36
N GLY A 135 -17.73 -5.56 7.49
CA GLY A 135 -18.79 -6.08 6.63
C GLY A 135 -18.37 -6.43 5.19
N PHE A 136 -17.10 -6.28 4.82
CA PHE A 136 -16.60 -6.63 3.49
C PHE A 136 -15.63 -7.82 3.55
N VAL A 137 -14.54 -7.69 4.31
CA VAL A 137 -13.55 -8.75 4.59
C VAL A 137 -13.09 -8.61 6.04
N ARG A 138 -12.52 -9.65 6.64
CA ARG A 138 -12.07 -9.63 8.03
C ARG A 138 -10.75 -10.38 8.21
N LEU A 139 -9.86 -9.79 9.01
CA LEU A 139 -8.68 -10.46 9.55
C LEU A 139 -8.93 -10.93 10.99
N GLY A 140 -8.41 -12.12 11.31
CA GLY A 140 -8.41 -12.69 12.65
C GLY A 140 -6.99 -12.96 13.13
N CYS A 141 -6.82 -13.02 14.44
CA CYS A 141 -5.56 -13.38 15.06
C CYS A 141 -5.52 -14.89 15.31
N TYR A 142 -4.33 -15.50 15.33
CA TYR A 142 -4.19 -16.92 15.65
C TYR A 142 -4.71 -17.27 17.06
N SER A 143 -4.74 -16.30 17.97
CA SER A 143 -5.35 -16.41 19.30
C SER A 143 -6.88 -16.54 19.29
N ASP A 144 -7.54 -16.27 18.16
CA ASP A 144 -8.98 -16.42 18.01
C ASP A 144 -9.40 -17.87 17.69
N VAL A 145 -8.43 -18.72 17.30
CA VAL A 145 -8.65 -20.13 16.97
C VAL A 145 -8.78 -20.95 18.27
N LEU A 146 -9.88 -21.67 18.40
CA LEU A 146 -10.23 -22.49 19.56
C LEU A 146 -9.77 -23.95 19.43
N ASN A 147 -9.30 -24.37 18.26
CA ASN A 147 -8.84 -25.72 17.92
C ASN A 147 -9.90 -26.82 18.21
N ARG A 148 -11.14 -26.56 17.83
CA ARG A 148 -12.29 -27.47 17.99
C ARG A 148 -12.30 -28.61 16.98
N THR A 149 -11.66 -28.41 15.83
CA THR A 149 -11.53 -29.41 14.77
C THR A 149 -10.08 -29.57 14.36
N GLU A 150 -9.76 -30.65 13.67
CA GLU A 150 -8.50 -30.73 12.92
C GLU A 150 -8.45 -29.62 11.85
N VAL A 151 -7.24 -29.25 11.43
CA VAL A 151 -7.03 -28.28 10.35
C VAL A 151 -7.20 -29.00 9.01
N LEU A 152 -8.19 -28.58 8.22
CA LEU A 152 -8.37 -29.11 6.88
C LEU A 152 -7.31 -28.52 5.93
N LYS A 153 -6.49 -29.37 5.32
CA LYS A 153 -5.53 -28.95 4.30
C LYS A 153 -6.18 -28.97 2.93
N MET A 154 -6.18 -27.82 2.26
CA MET A 154 -6.69 -27.64 0.91
C MET A 154 -5.51 -27.42 -0.04
N GLU A 155 -5.17 -28.46 -0.80
CA GLU A 155 -4.08 -28.40 -1.79
C GLU A 155 -4.51 -27.59 -3.01
N LYS A 156 -3.81 -26.49 -3.26
CA LYS A 156 -3.97 -25.71 -4.49
C LYS A 156 -3.21 -26.37 -5.62
N GLY A 157 -3.86 -26.51 -6.77
CA GLY A 157 -3.19 -26.99 -7.95
C GLY A 157 -2.12 -26.01 -8.44
N SER A 158 -1.23 -26.51 -9.31
CA SER A 158 -0.10 -25.74 -9.80
C SER A 158 0.24 -26.08 -11.25
N GLY A 159 1.08 -25.24 -11.85
CA GLY A 159 1.59 -25.43 -13.22
C GLY A 159 0.58 -25.10 -14.32
N ARG A 160 0.96 -25.40 -15.57
CA ARG A 160 0.22 -25.02 -16.79
C ARG A 160 -1.21 -25.54 -16.87
N ARG A 161 -1.54 -26.61 -16.14
CA ARG A 161 -2.88 -27.22 -16.11
C ARG A 161 -3.80 -26.59 -15.07
N TRP A 162 -3.30 -25.67 -14.24
CA TRP A 162 -4.08 -24.97 -13.24
C TRP A 162 -4.58 -23.63 -13.80
N THR A 163 -5.74 -23.66 -14.43
CA THR A 163 -6.35 -22.48 -15.08
C THR A 163 -7.22 -21.69 -14.11
N VAL A 164 -7.63 -20.47 -14.51
CA VAL A 164 -8.54 -19.62 -13.74
C VAL A 164 -9.84 -20.38 -13.42
N GLU A 165 -10.38 -21.09 -14.40
CA GLU A 165 -11.66 -21.80 -14.27
C GLU A 165 -11.55 -22.96 -13.30
N ARG A 166 -10.43 -23.70 -13.32
CA ARG A 166 -10.18 -24.83 -12.40
C ARG A 166 -9.98 -24.35 -10.97
N ASP A 167 -9.25 -23.25 -10.79
CA ASP A 167 -9.06 -22.65 -9.48
C ASP A 167 -10.39 -22.17 -8.90
N LEU A 168 -11.24 -21.51 -9.70
CA LEU A 168 -12.57 -21.06 -9.30
C LEU A 168 -13.52 -22.24 -9.02
N ALA A 169 -13.47 -23.29 -9.84
CA ALA A 169 -14.28 -24.49 -9.63
C ALA A 169 -13.95 -25.18 -8.29
N GLN A 170 -12.66 -25.32 -7.97
CA GLN A 170 -12.22 -25.85 -6.68
C GLN A 170 -12.73 -24.98 -5.52
N LEU A 171 -12.62 -23.64 -5.62
CA LEU A 171 -13.11 -22.74 -4.58
C LEU A 171 -14.63 -22.88 -4.37
N LYS A 172 -15.41 -23.06 -5.44
CA LYS A 172 -16.88 -23.28 -5.36
C LYS A 172 -17.26 -24.63 -4.76
N GLU A 173 -16.43 -25.64 -4.94
CA GLU A 173 -16.62 -26.95 -4.32
C GLU A 173 -16.37 -26.86 -2.81
N HIS A 174 -15.29 -26.17 -2.40
CA HIS A 174 -14.91 -25.99 -1.00
C HIS A 174 -15.77 -24.97 -0.25
N SER A 175 -16.66 -24.25 -0.95
CA SER A 175 -17.64 -23.35 -0.35
C SER A 175 -18.96 -24.05 -0.01
N LYS A 176 -19.05 -25.38 -0.11
CA LYS A 176 -20.28 -26.17 0.09
C LYS A 176 -19.99 -27.44 0.88
N GLY A 177 -21.00 -28.05 1.49
CA GLY A 177 -20.90 -29.38 2.09
C GLY A 177 -20.07 -29.44 3.37
N SER A 178 -19.41 -30.58 3.60
CA SER A 178 -18.66 -30.89 4.84
C SER A 178 -17.43 -30.02 5.10
N PHE A 179 -17.01 -29.21 4.13
CA PHE A 179 -15.91 -28.26 4.31
C PHE A 179 -16.23 -27.20 5.37
N ASP A 180 -17.51 -26.87 5.55
CA ASP A 180 -17.94 -25.88 6.55
C ASP A 180 -17.81 -26.40 7.99
N ASP A 181 -17.71 -27.72 8.20
CA ASP A 181 -17.56 -28.32 9.53
C ASP A 181 -16.23 -27.93 10.19
N TYR A 182 -15.19 -27.69 9.40
CA TYR A 182 -13.84 -27.38 9.88
C TYR A 182 -13.72 -25.93 10.34
N GLU A 183 -13.15 -25.73 11.53
CA GLU A 183 -12.79 -24.43 12.07
C GLU A 183 -11.77 -23.73 11.17
N VAL A 184 -10.69 -24.42 10.80
CA VAL A 184 -9.61 -23.85 9.98
C VAL A 184 -9.46 -24.62 8.67
N ILE A 185 -9.51 -23.90 7.55
CA ILE A 185 -9.04 -24.39 6.25
C ILE A 185 -7.67 -23.78 5.98
N ARG A 186 -6.64 -24.62 5.85
CA ARG A 186 -5.29 -24.20 5.47
C ARG A 186 -5.06 -24.45 4.00
N ILE A 187 -4.75 -23.38 3.28
CA ILE A 187 -4.31 -23.45 1.89
C ILE A 187 -2.87 -23.98 1.86
N VAL A 188 -2.65 -25.07 1.14
CA VAL A 188 -1.34 -25.68 0.94
C VAL A 188 -0.95 -25.55 -0.53
N GLY A 189 0.22 -24.98 -0.80
CA GLY A 189 0.71 -24.76 -2.15
C GLY A 189 2.09 -24.12 -2.14
N LYS A 190 2.75 -24.09 -3.31
CA LYS A 190 4.04 -23.39 -3.43
C LYS A 190 3.82 -21.88 -3.39
N ASN A 191 4.83 -21.13 -2.99
CA ASN A 191 4.85 -19.68 -3.16
C ASN A 191 5.39 -19.32 -4.56
N PRO A 192 4.94 -18.23 -5.21
CA PRO A 192 3.75 -17.42 -4.93
C PRO A 192 2.50 -17.97 -5.65
N PHE A 193 1.91 -19.09 -5.23
CA PHE A 193 0.62 -19.54 -5.80
C PHE A 193 -0.53 -19.03 -4.95
N LEU A 194 -0.74 -17.71 -4.96
CA LEU A 194 -1.97 -17.15 -4.41
C LEU A 194 -2.80 -16.62 -5.58
N TRP A 195 -3.44 -17.62 -6.19
CA TRP A 195 -4.65 -17.60 -7.02
C TRP A 195 -4.65 -16.77 -8.28
N HIS A 196 -5.49 -17.21 -9.20
CA HIS A 196 -5.87 -16.40 -10.33
C HIS A 196 -6.73 -15.22 -9.87
N ASP A 197 -6.82 -14.20 -10.72
CA ASP A 197 -7.69 -13.08 -10.45
C ASP A 197 -9.15 -13.47 -10.74
N HIS A 198 -9.99 -13.53 -9.70
CA HIS A 198 -11.40 -13.96 -9.82
C HIS A 198 -12.43 -12.85 -9.62
N TRP A 199 -12.00 -11.71 -9.08
CA TRP A 199 -12.91 -10.65 -8.67
C TRP A 199 -12.72 -9.38 -9.51
N PRO A 200 -13.75 -8.54 -9.62
CA PRO A 200 -13.64 -7.25 -10.27
C PRO A 200 -12.58 -6.36 -9.61
N VAL A 201 -12.00 -5.44 -10.37
CA VAL A 201 -10.99 -4.49 -9.86
C VAL A 201 -11.50 -3.74 -8.63
N LYS A 202 -12.78 -3.36 -8.59
CA LYS A 202 -13.40 -2.65 -7.44
C LYS A 202 -13.25 -3.41 -6.12
N ASP A 203 -13.30 -4.74 -6.15
CA ASP A 203 -13.22 -5.56 -4.94
C ASP A 203 -11.79 -5.57 -4.39
N TYR A 204 -10.80 -5.72 -5.26
CA TYR A 204 -9.39 -5.58 -4.89
C TYR A 204 -9.09 -4.18 -4.36
N ALA A 205 -9.59 -3.18 -5.09
CA ALA A 205 -9.40 -1.78 -4.77
C ALA A 205 -10.01 -1.43 -3.40
N ARG A 206 -11.16 -2.04 -3.04
CA ARG A 206 -11.75 -1.93 -1.70
C ARG A 206 -10.85 -2.52 -0.62
N VAL A 207 -10.19 -3.66 -0.86
CA VAL A 207 -9.23 -4.23 0.11
C VAL A 207 -8.00 -3.33 0.25
N PHE A 208 -7.47 -2.80 -0.86
CA PHE A 208 -6.31 -1.91 -0.83
C PHE A 208 -6.58 -0.63 -0.05
N GLU A 209 -7.78 -0.05 -0.17
CA GLU A 209 -8.20 1.13 0.62
C GLU A 209 -8.23 0.88 2.14
N CYS A 210 -8.34 -0.38 2.57
CA CYS A 210 -8.31 -0.74 3.99
C CYS A 210 -6.87 -0.96 4.51
N LEU A 211 -5.89 -1.13 3.64
CA LEU A 211 -4.48 -1.31 4.00
C LEU A 211 -3.87 0.04 4.38
N ASP A 212 -3.90 0.36 5.67
CA ASP A 212 -3.26 1.56 6.21
C ASP A 212 -1.88 1.21 6.78
N LEU A 213 -0.86 2.01 6.48
CA LEU A 213 0.50 1.81 7.00
C LEU A 213 0.56 2.07 8.50
N THR A 214 1.48 1.40 9.20
CA THR A 214 1.76 1.73 10.61
C THR A 214 2.18 3.19 10.76
N GLU A 215 1.93 3.78 11.94
CA GLU A 215 2.29 5.17 12.20
C GLU A 215 3.78 5.45 12.01
N GLU A 216 4.64 4.47 12.31
CA GLU A 216 6.09 4.57 12.12
C GLU A 216 6.42 4.81 10.64
N ILE A 217 5.92 3.95 9.76
CA ILE A 217 6.17 4.06 8.31
C ILE A 217 5.53 5.34 7.75
N ALA A 218 4.31 5.67 8.18
CA ALA A 218 3.62 6.88 7.76
C ALA A 218 4.40 8.15 8.13
N LYS A 219 4.96 8.22 9.35
CA LYS A 219 5.79 9.36 9.81
C LYS A 219 7.07 9.49 9.00
N GLU A 220 7.68 8.40 8.58
CA GLU A 220 8.86 8.46 7.70
C GLU A 220 8.50 8.96 6.30
N ALA A 221 7.36 8.55 5.74
CA ALA A 221 6.85 9.10 4.49
C ALA A 221 6.52 10.61 4.61
N ASP A 222 5.93 11.05 5.73
CA ASP A 222 5.68 12.46 6.03
C ASP A 222 6.97 13.29 6.01
N ARG A 223 8.04 12.78 6.62
CA ARG A 223 9.35 13.45 6.64
C ARG A 223 9.92 13.61 5.23
N ILE A 224 9.82 12.59 4.39
CA ILE A 224 10.34 12.63 3.03
C ILE A 224 9.54 13.62 2.18
N VAL A 225 8.20 13.56 2.22
CA VAL A 225 7.35 14.53 1.49
C VAL A 225 7.62 15.96 1.98
N SER A 226 7.77 16.14 3.29
CA SER A 226 8.12 17.45 3.87
C SER A 226 9.46 17.96 3.37
N ARG A 227 10.46 17.08 3.24
CA ARG A 227 11.78 17.43 2.70
C ARG A 227 11.72 17.78 1.22
N ILE A 228 11.00 17.01 0.41
CA ILE A 228 10.77 17.29 -1.03
C ILE A 228 10.14 18.68 -1.18
N ARG A 229 9.06 18.96 -0.42
CA ARG A 229 8.40 20.28 -0.48
C ARG A 229 9.25 21.41 0.09
N ALA A 230 10.12 21.15 1.08
CA ALA A 230 11.06 22.15 1.60
C ALA A 230 12.10 22.54 0.54
N VAL A 231 12.68 21.58 -0.17
CA VAL A 231 13.62 21.84 -1.27
C VAL A 231 12.95 22.66 -2.38
N GLY A 232 11.68 22.37 -2.70
CA GLY A 232 10.92 23.21 -3.63
C GLY A 232 10.83 24.67 -3.20
N ARG A 233 10.59 24.93 -1.90
CA ARG A 233 10.55 26.30 -1.34
C ARG A 233 11.92 26.99 -1.32
N GLU A 234 12.98 26.24 -1.02
CA GLU A 234 14.36 26.76 -1.05
C GLU A 234 14.72 27.29 -2.44
N VAL A 235 14.28 26.60 -3.50
CA VAL A 235 14.51 27.06 -4.88
C VAL A 235 13.69 28.31 -5.20
N THR A 236 12.40 28.35 -4.87
CA THR A 236 11.57 29.55 -5.12
C THR A 236 12.07 30.78 -4.36
N GLY A 237 12.44 30.62 -3.09
CA GLY A 237 12.95 31.73 -2.27
C GLY A 237 14.29 32.28 -2.75
N ASN A 238 15.16 31.44 -3.33
CA ASN A 238 16.42 31.87 -3.91
C ASN A 238 16.23 32.60 -5.25
N THR A 239 15.24 32.21 -6.06
CA THR A 239 14.95 32.90 -7.33
C THR A 239 14.41 34.32 -7.09
N GLU A 240 13.52 34.49 -6.10
CA GLU A 240 12.95 35.80 -5.77
C GLU A 240 13.98 36.72 -5.07
N ALA A 241 14.90 36.18 -4.28
CA ALA A 241 15.99 36.97 -3.67
C ALA A 241 16.93 37.62 -4.72
N VAL A 242 17.02 37.06 -5.92
CA VAL A 242 17.82 37.61 -7.03
C VAL A 242 17.07 38.72 -7.78
N GLU A 243 15.73 38.72 -7.77
CA GLU A 243 14.92 39.73 -8.45
C GLU A 243 14.60 40.97 -7.58
N VAL A 244 14.70 40.86 -6.25
CA VAL A 244 14.35 41.96 -5.31
C VAL A 244 15.45 43.03 -5.18
N GLU A 245 16.64 42.85 -5.75
CA GLU A 245 17.68 43.90 -5.74
C GLU A 245 17.38 45.09 -6.67
N ASN A 246 16.37 45.02 -7.55
CA ASN A 246 16.02 46.09 -8.49
C ASN A 246 14.49 46.26 -8.68
N ASN A 247 13.75 46.67 -7.63
CA ASN A 247 12.62 47.62 -7.66
C ASN A 247 11.57 47.38 -6.56
N ILE A 248 11.28 48.46 -5.83
CA ILE A 248 10.02 48.88 -5.18
C ILE A 248 9.13 47.75 -4.59
N ILE A 249 9.18 47.68 -3.27
CA ILE A 249 8.23 47.01 -2.36
C ILE A 249 6.80 47.46 -2.69
N THR A 250 6.03 46.63 -3.40
CA THR A 250 4.56 46.65 -3.30
C THR A 250 4.11 45.38 -2.62
N SER A 251 3.71 45.54 -1.36
CA SER A 251 3.00 44.57 -0.56
C SER A 251 1.67 44.20 -1.23
N ASP A 252 1.65 43.09 -1.96
CA ASP A 252 0.40 42.38 -2.23
C ASP A 252 0.69 40.88 -2.18
N GLY A 253 -0.04 40.17 -1.33
CA GLY A 253 0.30 38.83 -0.86
C GLY A 253 0.29 37.76 -1.95
N SER A 254 1.43 37.55 -2.62
CA SER A 254 1.65 36.36 -3.43
C SER A 254 1.60 35.15 -2.48
N SER A 255 0.53 34.38 -2.56
CA SER A 255 0.43 33.12 -1.83
C SER A 255 1.60 32.24 -2.31
N PHE A 256 2.58 31.98 -1.44
CA PHE A 256 3.67 31.03 -1.70
C PHE A 256 3.08 29.63 -1.92
N GLN A 257 2.61 29.35 -3.13
CA GLN A 257 2.21 28.01 -3.49
C GLN A 257 3.49 27.18 -3.60
N PRO A 258 3.59 26.07 -2.85
CA PRO A 258 4.76 25.21 -2.94
C PRO A 258 4.89 24.71 -4.39
N LEU A 259 6.12 24.64 -4.91
CA LEU A 259 6.37 24.04 -6.21
C LEU A 259 5.72 22.65 -6.29
N PRO A 260 5.08 22.30 -7.41
CA PRO A 260 4.59 20.96 -7.60
C PRO A 260 5.75 19.98 -7.56
N PHE A 261 5.49 18.76 -7.10
CA PHE A 261 6.45 17.67 -7.23
C PHE A 261 5.88 16.51 -8.04
N VAL A 262 6.71 16.05 -8.98
CA VAL A 262 6.49 14.88 -9.81
C VAL A 262 7.21 13.71 -9.16
N ALA A 263 6.53 12.61 -8.90
CA ALA A 263 7.18 11.37 -8.51
C ALA A 263 7.30 10.44 -9.71
N VAL A 264 8.53 10.01 -10.01
CA VAL A 264 8.86 9.13 -11.12
C VAL A 264 9.34 7.79 -10.56
N HIS A 265 8.59 6.73 -10.81
CA HIS A 265 9.00 5.38 -10.45
C HIS A 265 9.87 4.77 -11.56
N MET A 266 11.19 4.91 -11.46
CA MET A 266 12.13 4.44 -12.49
C MET A 266 12.39 2.94 -12.36
N ARG A 267 11.62 2.13 -13.09
CA ARG A 267 11.83 0.68 -13.18
C ARG A 267 12.91 0.38 -14.24
N ILE A 268 14.17 0.60 -13.89
CA ILE A 268 15.35 0.46 -14.77
C ILE A 268 16.43 -0.46 -14.18
N GLU A 269 16.06 -1.24 -13.17
CA GLU A 269 16.95 -2.21 -12.51
C GLU A 269 17.38 -3.32 -13.48
N ILE A 270 18.58 -3.87 -13.30
CA ILE A 270 19.16 -4.85 -14.25
C ILE A 270 18.25 -6.07 -14.44
N ASP A 271 17.71 -6.62 -13.35
CA ASP A 271 16.82 -7.77 -13.37
C ASP A 271 15.51 -7.48 -14.11
N TRP A 272 14.96 -6.27 -13.90
CA TRP A 272 13.79 -5.80 -14.63
C TRP A 272 14.09 -5.62 -16.11
N MET A 273 15.21 -4.98 -16.47
CA MET A 273 15.57 -4.75 -17.87
C MET A 273 15.76 -6.05 -18.64
N ILE A 274 16.28 -7.10 -18.00
CA ILE A 274 16.36 -8.44 -18.60
C ILE A 274 14.95 -9.04 -18.74
N HIS A 275 14.13 -8.96 -17.69
CA HIS A 275 12.78 -9.51 -17.70
C HIS A 275 11.89 -8.88 -18.77
N CYS A 276 11.87 -7.54 -18.83
CA CYS A 276 11.02 -6.80 -19.74
C CYS A 276 11.42 -7.06 -21.19
N LYS A 277 12.73 -7.11 -21.52
CA LYS A 277 13.19 -7.40 -22.90
C LYS A 277 12.76 -8.79 -23.37
N ASN A 278 12.85 -9.79 -22.48
CA ASN A 278 12.38 -11.14 -22.77
C ASN A 278 10.85 -11.18 -22.95
N LEU A 279 10.11 -10.31 -22.26
CA LEU A 279 8.66 -10.22 -22.43
C LEU A 279 8.27 -9.50 -23.73
N GLU A 280 8.96 -8.41 -24.06
CA GLU A 280 8.83 -7.67 -25.32
C GLU A 280 9.05 -8.57 -26.54
N GLN A 281 10.12 -9.36 -26.53
CA GLN A 281 10.39 -10.35 -27.58
C GLN A 281 9.27 -11.38 -27.73
N ARG A 282 8.70 -11.85 -26.61
CA ARG A 282 7.61 -12.85 -26.63
C ARG A 282 6.28 -12.26 -27.11
N LEU A 283 6.01 -11.00 -26.78
CA LEU A 283 4.76 -10.30 -27.12
C LEU A 283 4.85 -9.50 -28.42
N ASN A 284 6.02 -9.45 -29.05
CA ASN A 284 6.31 -8.66 -30.25
C ASN A 284 5.91 -7.18 -30.09
N THR A 285 6.40 -6.54 -29.02
CA THR A 285 6.13 -5.14 -28.68
C THR A 285 7.39 -4.45 -28.15
N ASN A 286 7.42 -3.12 -28.18
CA ASN A 286 8.49 -2.27 -27.64
C ASN A 286 7.96 -1.28 -26.57
N GLN A 287 6.79 -1.57 -26.00
CA GLN A 287 6.07 -0.68 -25.08
C GLN A 287 6.12 -1.17 -23.63
N ILE A 288 7.15 -1.93 -23.22
CA ILE A 288 7.25 -2.49 -21.86
C ILE A 288 8.49 -1.93 -21.15
N CYS A 289 9.65 -2.07 -21.78
CA CYS A 289 10.90 -1.52 -21.29
C CYS A 289 11.00 -0.04 -21.61
N SER A 290 11.63 0.74 -20.73
CA SER A 290 12.12 2.07 -21.09
C SER A 290 13.46 2.32 -20.44
N GLY A 291 14.37 2.98 -21.17
CA GLY A 291 15.67 3.38 -20.64
C GLY A 291 15.59 4.68 -19.84
N LYS A 292 16.67 5.01 -19.09
CA LYS A 292 16.79 6.31 -18.38
C LYS A 292 16.46 7.49 -19.29
N LYS A 293 17.13 7.58 -20.46
CA LYS A 293 16.99 8.69 -21.40
C LYS A 293 15.53 8.88 -21.85
N GLU A 294 14.87 7.79 -22.19
CA GLU A 294 13.48 7.78 -22.63
C GLU A 294 12.52 8.22 -21.50
N ILE A 295 12.77 7.79 -20.27
CA ILE A 295 11.98 8.23 -19.11
C ILE A 295 12.13 9.74 -18.90
N VAL A 296 13.35 10.25 -18.91
CA VAL A 296 13.64 11.68 -18.73
C VAL A 296 12.98 12.52 -19.82
N GLU A 297 13.16 12.14 -21.10
CA GLU A 297 12.56 12.82 -22.26
C GLU A 297 11.03 12.84 -22.15
N ARG A 298 10.40 11.70 -21.82
CA ARG A 298 8.95 11.65 -21.68
C ARG A 298 8.47 12.55 -20.55
N VAL A 299 9.11 12.51 -19.38
CA VAL A 299 8.72 13.39 -18.25
C VAL A 299 8.85 14.87 -18.61
N GLY A 300 9.89 15.25 -19.37
CA GLY A 300 10.04 16.62 -19.91
C GLY A 300 8.87 17.04 -20.81
N ASN A 301 8.35 16.10 -21.59
CA ASN A 301 7.25 16.32 -22.55
C ASN A 301 5.83 16.20 -21.94
N ILE A 302 5.66 16.22 -20.62
CA ILE A 302 4.32 16.22 -20.01
C ILE A 302 3.61 17.55 -20.33
N ALA A 303 2.53 17.48 -21.10
CA ALA A 303 1.74 18.65 -21.49
C ALA A 303 1.25 19.44 -20.26
N GLY A 304 1.51 20.76 -20.27
CA GLY A 304 1.09 21.69 -19.21
C GLY A 304 1.96 21.68 -17.94
N LEU A 305 3.02 20.86 -17.87
CA LEU A 305 3.94 20.86 -16.74
C LEU A 305 4.76 22.15 -16.72
N LYS A 306 4.58 22.96 -15.67
CA LYS A 306 5.33 24.21 -15.47
C LYS A 306 6.62 23.93 -14.70
N THR A 307 7.73 24.52 -15.17
CA THR A 307 9.00 24.58 -14.44
C THR A 307 9.08 25.90 -13.65
N PRO A 308 9.82 25.96 -12.53
CA PRO A 308 10.57 24.86 -11.92
C PRO A 308 9.68 23.81 -11.26
N VAL A 309 10.12 22.55 -11.27
CA VAL A 309 9.40 21.41 -10.69
C VAL A 309 10.36 20.48 -9.96
N VAL A 310 9.96 20.00 -8.77
CA VAL A 310 10.74 19.01 -8.02
C VAL A 310 10.43 17.61 -8.55
N VAL A 311 11.46 16.84 -8.91
CA VAL A 311 11.29 15.47 -9.42
C VAL A 311 11.85 14.47 -8.41
N TYR A 312 10.95 13.74 -7.74
CA TYR A 312 11.31 12.65 -6.85
C TYR A 312 11.52 11.35 -7.63
N LEU A 313 12.71 10.75 -7.53
CA LEU A 313 13.03 9.49 -8.21
C LEU A 313 12.88 8.30 -7.26
N ALA A 314 11.80 7.54 -7.45
CA ALA A 314 11.57 6.27 -6.76
C ALA A 314 12.21 5.12 -7.56
N VAL A 315 13.37 4.66 -7.11
CA VAL A 315 14.14 3.59 -7.75
C VAL A 315 14.80 2.70 -6.70
N ALA A 316 15.01 1.42 -7.01
CA ALA A 316 15.78 0.52 -6.17
C ALA A 316 17.29 0.68 -6.45
N ASP A 317 17.91 1.72 -5.89
CA ASP A 317 19.30 2.15 -6.18
C ASP A 317 20.33 1.02 -6.16
N LYS A 318 20.17 0.07 -5.23
CA LYS A 318 21.07 -1.08 -5.06
C LYS A 318 21.11 -2.04 -6.26
N LEU A 319 20.15 -1.94 -7.18
CA LEU A 319 19.99 -2.82 -8.34
C LEU A 319 20.33 -2.11 -9.66
N LEU A 320 20.79 -0.86 -9.59
CA LEU A 320 21.27 -0.12 -10.75
C LEU A 320 22.69 -0.57 -11.13
N ASN A 321 23.02 -0.43 -12.42
CA ASN A 321 24.40 -0.58 -12.86
C ASN A 321 25.18 0.70 -12.52
N ASN A 322 26.41 0.58 -12.02
CA ASN A 322 27.23 1.68 -11.48
C ASN A 322 27.69 2.74 -12.51
N SER A 323 27.12 2.77 -13.72
CA SER A 323 27.72 3.47 -14.87
C SER A 323 27.11 4.83 -15.22
N SER A 324 25.99 5.26 -14.63
CA SER A 324 25.46 6.61 -14.87
C SER A 324 24.64 7.14 -13.69
N SER A 325 24.86 8.40 -13.33
CA SER A 325 24.02 9.11 -12.36
C SER A 325 22.61 9.25 -12.95
N ILE A 326 21.60 8.81 -12.20
CA ILE A 326 20.19 8.97 -12.57
C ILE A 326 19.72 10.42 -12.52
N LEU A 327 20.54 11.31 -11.96
CA LEU A 327 20.25 12.74 -11.78
C LEU A 327 20.66 13.59 -13.00
N ASP A 328 21.39 13.01 -13.95
CA ASP A 328 21.87 13.75 -15.13
C ASP A 328 20.80 13.71 -16.25
N ASP A 329 20.96 14.54 -17.29
CA ASP A 329 20.13 14.62 -18.52
C ASP A 329 18.76 15.29 -18.37
N TRP A 330 18.37 15.72 -17.17
CA TRP A 330 17.11 16.46 -16.95
C TRP A 330 17.17 17.86 -17.56
N GLU A 331 16.08 18.28 -18.19
CA GLU A 331 15.95 19.62 -18.78
C GLU A 331 15.98 20.74 -17.74
N GLU A 332 16.27 21.96 -18.19
CA GLU A 332 16.32 23.14 -17.33
C GLU A 332 15.01 23.33 -16.55
N GLY A 333 15.12 23.59 -15.25
CA GLY A 333 13.98 23.75 -14.35
C GLY A 333 13.39 22.45 -13.79
N PHE A 334 13.82 21.27 -14.27
CA PHE A 334 13.54 20.00 -13.60
C PHE A 334 14.61 19.75 -12.54
N LEU A 335 14.17 19.51 -11.31
CA LEU A 335 15.05 19.38 -10.14
C LEU A 335 15.02 17.93 -9.65
N PRO A 336 15.86 17.03 -10.19
CA PRO A 336 15.84 15.61 -9.84
C PRO A 336 16.48 15.32 -8.49
N PHE A 337 15.82 14.46 -7.73
CA PHE A 337 16.20 14.11 -6.38
C PHE A 337 16.01 12.61 -6.12
N GLU A 338 17.13 11.92 -5.88
CA GLU A 338 17.14 10.60 -5.23
C GLU A 338 17.24 10.72 -3.70
N LYS A 339 17.06 9.61 -3.00
CA LYS A 339 17.07 9.53 -1.53
C LYS A 339 18.33 10.13 -0.90
N LYS A 340 19.50 9.83 -1.48
CA LYS A 340 20.79 10.35 -1.02
C LYS A 340 20.91 11.86 -1.24
N ARG A 341 20.50 12.37 -2.41
CA ARG A 341 20.53 13.81 -2.72
C ARG A 341 19.57 14.62 -1.85
N LEU A 342 18.44 14.03 -1.44
CA LEU A 342 17.52 14.63 -0.47
C LEU A 342 18.02 14.63 0.97
N GLY A 343 19.07 13.84 1.28
CA GLY A 343 19.56 13.63 2.64
C GLY A 343 18.66 12.73 3.49
N VAL A 344 17.85 11.87 2.86
CA VAL A 344 16.89 10.98 3.55
C VAL A 344 17.29 9.50 3.46
N ASP A 345 18.42 9.16 2.84
CA ASP A 345 18.90 7.78 2.70
C ASP A 345 19.11 7.08 4.05
N GLY A 346 19.44 7.84 5.10
CA GLY A 346 19.50 7.35 6.48
C GLY A 346 18.18 6.79 7.01
N ILE A 347 17.03 7.28 6.54
CA ILE A 347 15.71 6.71 6.87
C ILE A 347 15.58 5.33 6.23
N TYR A 348 15.87 5.21 4.93
CA TYR A 348 15.75 3.97 4.18
C TYR A 348 16.67 2.87 4.70
N LYS A 349 17.89 3.22 5.12
CA LYS A 349 18.89 2.28 5.65
C LYS A 349 18.44 1.56 6.93
N LYS A 350 17.47 2.10 7.68
CA LYS A 350 16.94 1.48 8.91
C LYS A 350 16.05 0.28 8.66
N TYR A 351 15.48 0.18 7.45
CA TYR A 351 14.37 -0.73 7.19
C TYR A 351 14.71 -1.79 6.13
N PRO A 352 14.08 -2.97 6.18
CA PRO A 352 14.16 -3.94 5.09
C PRO A 352 13.52 -3.39 3.80
N TYR A 353 13.84 -4.02 2.66
CA TYR A 353 13.37 -3.60 1.34
C TYR A 353 11.84 -3.45 1.27
N LEU A 354 11.09 -4.33 1.93
CA LEU A 354 9.62 -4.26 1.98
C LEU A 354 9.11 -2.91 2.50
N ILE A 355 9.67 -2.44 3.63
CA ILE A 355 9.28 -1.17 4.25
C ILE A 355 9.83 0.01 3.44
N GLN A 356 11.05 -0.08 2.89
CA GLN A 356 11.56 0.93 1.96
C GLN A 356 10.61 1.14 0.77
N SER A 357 10.10 0.06 0.19
CA SER A 357 9.10 0.11 -0.89
C SER A 357 7.76 0.70 -0.42
N ALA A 358 7.37 0.51 0.84
CA ALA A 358 6.14 1.09 1.40
C ALA A 358 6.25 2.61 1.55
N ILE A 359 7.42 3.07 1.99
CA ILE A 359 7.75 4.51 2.07
C ILE A 359 7.71 5.12 0.67
N ASP A 360 8.41 4.53 -0.31
CA ASP A 360 8.39 5.02 -1.71
C ASP A 360 6.97 5.04 -2.29
N TYR A 361 6.18 4.00 -2.03
CA TYR A 361 4.79 3.93 -2.46
C TYR A 361 3.97 5.12 -1.94
N GLU A 362 4.06 5.40 -0.64
CA GLU A 362 3.32 6.49 0.01
C GLU A 362 3.78 7.87 -0.49
N VAL A 363 5.09 8.07 -0.70
CA VAL A 363 5.64 9.31 -1.27
C VAL A 363 5.12 9.53 -2.69
N CYS A 364 5.17 8.50 -3.54
CA CYS A 364 4.67 8.57 -4.91
C CYS A 364 3.15 8.84 -4.97
N LEU A 365 2.38 8.20 -4.08
CA LEU A 365 0.94 8.38 -3.98
C LEU A 365 0.55 9.83 -3.65
N ARG A 366 1.37 10.53 -2.86
CA ARG A 366 1.18 11.93 -2.42
C ARG A 366 1.72 12.98 -3.39
N ALA A 367 2.36 12.55 -4.48
CA ALA A 367 2.84 13.44 -5.51
C ALA A 367 1.72 14.20 -6.19
N ASP A 368 2.03 15.42 -6.61
CA ASP A 368 1.09 16.23 -7.39
C ASP A 368 0.87 15.53 -8.74
N ILE A 369 1.95 15.03 -9.36
CA ILE A 369 1.93 14.22 -10.58
C ILE A 369 2.68 12.91 -10.35
N PHE A 370 2.15 11.78 -10.84
CA PHE A 370 2.83 10.48 -10.79
C PHE A 370 3.17 9.98 -12.20
N VAL A 371 4.38 9.46 -12.39
CA VAL A 371 4.83 8.86 -13.65
C VAL A 371 5.48 7.51 -13.35
N GLY A 372 5.03 6.45 -14.03
CA GLY A 372 5.48 5.08 -13.77
C GLY A 372 5.45 4.19 -15.00
N ASN A 373 5.69 2.89 -14.80
CA ASN A 373 5.65 1.89 -15.86
C ASN A 373 4.35 1.07 -15.75
N SER A 374 3.57 0.95 -16.81
CA SER A 374 2.29 0.22 -16.78
C SER A 374 2.43 -1.30 -16.59
N PHE A 375 3.64 -1.85 -16.73
CA PHE A 375 3.98 -3.23 -16.40
C PHE A 375 4.58 -3.41 -15.00
N SER A 376 4.78 -2.32 -14.25
CA SER A 376 5.17 -2.39 -12.85
C SER A 376 3.95 -2.46 -11.94
N THR A 377 3.79 -3.56 -11.20
CA THR A 377 2.76 -3.69 -10.16
C THR A 377 2.80 -2.54 -9.15
N PHE A 378 3.99 -2.01 -8.83
CA PHE A 378 4.15 -0.82 -7.97
C PHE A 378 3.43 0.38 -8.57
N SER A 379 3.69 0.68 -9.84
CA SER A 379 3.09 1.82 -10.52
C SER A 379 1.58 1.63 -10.73
N SER A 380 1.16 0.41 -11.07
CA SER A 380 -0.26 0.10 -11.33
C SER A 380 -1.13 0.23 -10.09
N LEU A 381 -0.62 -0.14 -8.92
CA LEU A 381 -1.36 0.07 -7.66
C LEU A 381 -1.45 1.56 -7.29
N ILE A 382 -0.41 2.36 -7.53
CA ILE A 382 -0.47 3.82 -7.32
C ILE A 382 -1.49 4.45 -8.25
N ALA A 383 -1.48 4.11 -9.55
CA ALA A 383 -2.44 4.61 -10.52
C ALA A 383 -3.89 4.21 -10.16
N LEU A 384 -4.10 2.97 -9.70
CA LEU A 384 -5.40 2.50 -9.19
C LEU A 384 -5.86 3.34 -7.99
N GLU A 385 -4.98 3.56 -6.99
CA GLU A 385 -5.37 4.25 -5.77
C GLU A 385 -5.62 5.75 -6.04
N ARG A 386 -4.83 6.38 -6.90
CA ARG A 386 -5.09 7.75 -7.38
C ARG A 386 -6.41 7.83 -8.14
N THR A 387 -6.73 6.83 -8.97
CA THR A 387 -8.03 6.72 -9.66
C THR A 387 -9.19 6.64 -8.65
N GLN A 388 -9.08 5.79 -7.62
CA GLN A 388 -10.09 5.70 -6.56
C GLN A 388 -10.28 7.03 -5.81
N LYS A 389 -9.18 7.71 -5.48
CA LYS A 389 -9.23 9.04 -4.83
C LYS A 389 -9.99 10.04 -5.71
N MET A 390 -9.76 10.05 -7.02
CA MET A 390 -10.48 10.92 -7.97
C MET A 390 -11.97 10.58 -8.08
N ILE A 391 -12.33 9.29 -8.09
CA ILE A 391 -13.74 8.84 -8.09
C ILE A 391 -14.47 9.34 -6.84
N ARG A 392 -13.85 9.22 -5.67
CA ARG A 392 -14.47 9.62 -4.38
C ARG A 392 -14.78 11.11 -4.28
N ILE A 393 -14.02 11.96 -4.98
CA ILE A 393 -14.27 13.41 -5.04
C ILE A 393 -15.09 13.81 -6.29
N ASN A 394 -15.72 12.85 -6.97
CA ASN A 394 -16.58 13.05 -8.14
C ASN A 394 -15.91 13.80 -9.31
N VAL A 395 -14.63 13.53 -9.58
CA VAL A 395 -13.97 14.04 -10.80
C VAL A 395 -14.65 13.41 -12.03
N THR A 396 -15.27 14.24 -12.86
CA THR A 396 -16.04 13.80 -14.03
C THR A 396 -15.15 13.48 -15.23
N ASN A 397 -14.07 14.23 -15.43
CA ASN A 397 -13.11 14.03 -16.52
C ASN A 397 -11.72 13.70 -15.97
N MET A 398 -11.47 12.42 -15.69
CA MET A 398 -10.20 11.93 -15.13
C MET A 398 -9.03 11.96 -16.14
N CYS A 399 -9.32 12.16 -17.42
CA CYS A 399 -8.31 12.25 -18.48
C CYS A 399 -8.08 13.69 -18.96
N GLY A 400 -8.78 14.68 -18.40
CA GLY A 400 -8.67 16.09 -18.79
C GLY A 400 -7.36 16.76 -18.36
N GLU A 401 -7.08 17.94 -18.89
CA GLU A 401 -5.83 18.69 -18.62
C GLU A 401 -5.70 19.17 -17.16
N ASN A 402 -6.82 19.50 -16.50
CA ASN A 402 -6.83 20.06 -15.15
C ASN A 402 -7.22 19.02 -14.08
N VAL A 403 -6.62 17.83 -14.16
CA VAL A 403 -6.84 16.75 -13.19
C VAL A 403 -5.99 16.97 -11.95
N ARG A 404 -6.54 16.75 -10.75
CA ARG A 404 -5.86 16.99 -9.48
C ARG A 404 -4.67 16.06 -9.22
N TRP A 405 -4.79 14.81 -9.64
CA TRP A 405 -3.81 13.75 -9.39
C TRP A 405 -3.53 12.93 -10.66
N PRO A 406 -3.02 13.58 -11.72
CA PRO A 406 -2.76 12.87 -12.96
C PRO A 406 -1.70 11.80 -12.72
N SER A 407 -1.83 10.71 -13.45
CA SER A 407 -0.88 9.60 -13.49
C SER A 407 -0.54 9.31 -14.94
N TYR A 408 0.70 8.92 -15.20
CA TYR A 408 1.19 8.67 -16.55
C TYR A 408 2.03 7.39 -16.63
N ALA A 409 1.96 6.71 -17.76
CA ALA A 409 2.80 5.57 -18.09
C ALA A 409 3.89 5.98 -19.08
N TYR A 410 5.14 5.99 -18.62
CA TYR A 410 6.27 6.39 -19.46
C TYR A 410 6.71 5.34 -20.47
N ASN A 411 6.16 4.13 -20.47
CA ASN A 411 6.51 3.10 -21.45
C ASN A 411 5.66 3.19 -22.72
N ILE A 412 4.54 3.94 -22.68
CA ILE A 412 3.61 4.11 -23.81
C ILE A 412 3.61 5.57 -24.26
N PRO A 413 3.91 5.87 -25.53
CA PRO A 413 3.99 7.24 -26.02
C PRO A 413 2.60 7.89 -25.99
N GLY A 414 2.53 9.11 -25.46
CA GLY A 414 1.35 9.95 -25.40
C GLY A 414 1.46 11.20 -26.29
N GLU A 415 0.71 12.25 -25.93
CA GLU A 415 0.75 13.55 -26.60
C GLU A 415 2.17 14.13 -26.61
N SER A 416 2.59 14.71 -27.74
CA SER A 416 3.90 15.37 -27.90
C SER A 416 5.11 14.50 -27.50
N ASN A 417 5.03 13.18 -27.69
CA ASN A 417 6.06 12.21 -27.25
C ASN A 417 6.27 12.18 -25.73
N GLY A 418 5.31 12.70 -24.95
CA GLY A 418 5.23 12.55 -23.50
C GLY A 418 4.77 11.16 -23.09
N PRO A 419 4.63 10.90 -21.78
CA PRO A 419 4.09 9.64 -21.29
C PRO A 419 2.56 9.63 -21.50
N MET A 420 2.02 8.46 -21.76
CA MET A 420 0.58 8.28 -21.93
C MET A 420 -0.15 8.51 -20.60
N ARG A 421 -1.27 9.25 -20.63
CA ARG A 421 -2.13 9.45 -19.45
C ARG A 421 -2.70 8.10 -18.98
N TRP A 422 -2.84 7.96 -17.67
CA TRP A 422 -3.18 6.68 -17.07
C TRP A 422 -4.25 6.80 -16.00
N VAL A 423 -5.43 6.27 -16.32
CA VAL A 423 -6.52 6.01 -15.38
C VAL A 423 -6.77 4.51 -15.35
N THR A 424 -6.99 3.96 -14.15
CA THR A 424 -7.33 2.53 -14.01
C THR A 424 -8.78 2.29 -14.36
N ASN A 425 -9.05 1.33 -15.24
CA ASN A 425 -10.42 0.93 -15.55
C ASN A 425 -11.04 0.15 -14.38
N MET A 426 -11.78 0.86 -13.54
CA MET A 426 -12.45 0.26 -12.38
C MET A 426 -13.60 -0.69 -12.75
N SER A 427 -13.98 -0.82 -14.02
CA SER A 427 -15.03 -1.73 -14.47
C SER A 427 -14.52 -3.09 -14.92
N GLU A 428 -13.20 -3.32 -14.93
CA GLU A 428 -12.63 -4.62 -15.29
C GLU A 428 -13.05 -5.71 -14.30
N SER A 429 -13.35 -6.89 -14.84
CA SER A 429 -13.77 -8.07 -14.09
C SER A 429 -12.60 -8.83 -13.46
N SER A 430 -11.37 -8.39 -13.69
CA SER A 430 -10.14 -9.03 -13.24
C SER A 430 -9.05 -8.00 -12.97
N LEU A 431 -8.12 -8.32 -12.07
CA LEU A 431 -6.95 -7.49 -11.77
C LEU A 431 -5.79 -7.69 -12.77
N GLN A 432 -6.00 -8.46 -13.84
CA GLN A 432 -4.93 -8.90 -14.74
C GLN A 432 -4.05 -7.75 -15.26
N ALA A 433 -4.66 -6.62 -15.66
CA ALA A 433 -3.96 -5.44 -16.17
C ALA A 433 -3.02 -4.79 -15.12
N ILE A 434 -3.28 -5.00 -13.84
CA ILE A 434 -2.49 -4.46 -12.71
C ILE A 434 -1.49 -5.51 -12.21
N SER A 435 -1.91 -6.78 -12.13
CA SER A 435 -1.09 -7.90 -11.67
C SER A 435 0.06 -8.22 -12.62
N TYR A 436 -0.19 -8.17 -13.93
CA TYR A 436 0.74 -8.64 -14.96
C TYR A 436 1.18 -7.55 -15.94
N GLY A 437 0.64 -6.35 -15.78
CA GLY A 437 0.88 -5.22 -16.67
C GLY A 437 -0.02 -5.21 -17.90
N THR A 438 -0.10 -4.05 -18.54
CA THR A 438 -0.90 -3.86 -19.75
C THR A 438 -0.33 -2.75 -20.61
N ASN A 439 -0.48 -2.87 -21.93
CA ASN A 439 -0.36 -1.76 -22.87
C ASN A 439 -1.70 -1.04 -23.13
N HIS A 440 -2.81 -1.62 -22.66
CA HIS A 440 -4.15 -1.05 -22.76
C HIS A 440 -4.42 -0.13 -21.56
N ILE A 441 -3.72 1.00 -21.50
CA ILE A 441 -4.04 2.07 -20.55
C ILE A 441 -4.96 3.07 -21.25
N SER A 442 -6.10 3.36 -20.63
CA SER A 442 -7.10 4.25 -21.18
C SER A 442 -6.99 5.64 -20.58
N CYS A 443 -6.64 6.57 -21.46
CA CYS A 443 -7.16 7.91 -21.64
C CYS A 443 -7.08 8.16 -23.17
#